data_AF-X5ZKV0-F1
#
_entry.id   AF-X5ZKV0-F1
#
_cell.length_a   1.000
_cell.length_b   1.000
_cell.length_c   1.000
_cell.angle_alpha   90.00
_cell.angle_beta   90.00
_cell.angle_gamma   90.00
#
_symmetry.space_group_name_H-M   'P 1'
#
loop_
_entity.id
_entity.type
_entity.pdbx_description
1 polymer ?
#
loop_
_entity_poly.entity_id
_entity_poly.type
_entity_poly.pdbx_seq_one_letter_code
_entity_poly.pdbx_strand_id
1 'polypeptide(L)'
;MEMLISPDWLRRKIESDPDTDHDAGWPLEAIDNIGMFLPSELVSDAGNVVEMKHAFGVFIRQLRRRDQLSVETLGAKARVEAAEIRLIERDPNYKPRPRTVHQLAEFFRMPPRALMKLSGATVTRDEVLQEEAQKFAAKSDDLSKLSKHEQQVLDSFVKFLVLGQK
;
A
#
# COMPACT_ATOMS: atom_id res chain seq x y z
N MET A 1 -27.27 -17.82 43.72
CA MET A 1 -26.52 -17.38 42.53
C MET A 1 -26.49 -15.86 42.60
N GLU A 2 -25.40 -15.30 43.12
CA GLU A 2 -25.25 -13.83 43.22
C GLU A 2 -24.86 -13.29 41.85
N MET A 3 -25.63 -12.35 41.32
CA MET A 3 -25.25 -11.62 40.12
C MET A 3 -24.19 -10.58 40.47
N LEU A 4 -22.98 -10.76 39.93
CA LEU A 4 -21.83 -9.86 40.10
C LEU A 4 -21.95 -8.55 39.28
N ILE A 5 -23.12 -8.28 38.72
CA ILE A 5 -23.36 -7.12 37.85
C ILE A 5 -24.37 -6.22 38.53
N SER A 6 -23.94 -5.01 38.89
CA SER A 6 -24.82 -4.03 39.51
C SER A 6 -25.73 -3.35 38.47
N PRO A 7 -26.94 -2.94 38.85
CA PRO A 7 -27.85 -2.21 37.96
C PRO A 7 -27.23 -0.92 37.39
N ASP A 8 -26.39 -0.25 38.18
CA ASP A 8 -25.73 0.98 37.76
C ASP A 8 -24.62 0.73 36.74
N TRP A 9 -23.95 -0.42 36.82
CA TRP A 9 -23.02 -0.86 35.79
C TRP A 9 -23.75 -1.09 34.45
N LEU A 10 -24.92 -1.72 34.48
CA LEU A 10 -25.74 -1.97 33.28
C LEU A 10 -26.20 -0.67 32.62
N ARG A 11 -26.70 0.29 33.40
CA ARG A 11 -27.15 1.59 32.87
C ARG A 11 -26.02 2.34 32.17
N ARG A 12 -24.86 2.43 32.84
CA ARG A 12 -23.69 3.11 32.29
C ARG A 12 -23.15 2.42 31.04
N LYS A 13 -23.30 1.09 30.94
CA LYS A 13 -22.89 0.32 29.75
C LYS A 13 -23.79 0.63 28.55
N ILE A 14 -25.11 0.67 28.75
CA ILE A 14 -26.10 1.03 27.71
C ILE A 14 -25.87 2.44 27.18
N GLU A 15 -25.61 3.42 28.06
CA GLU A 15 -25.32 4.80 27.64
C GLU A 15 -24.03 4.94 26.82
N SER A 16 -23.06 4.04 27.05
CA SER A 16 -21.78 4.03 26.34
C SER A 16 -21.76 3.19 25.06
N ASP A 17 -22.82 2.41 24.81
CA ASP A 17 -22.86 1.48 23.68
C ASP A 17 -23.22 2.24 22.40
N PRO A 18 -22.37 2.24 21.36
CA PRO A 18 -22.67 2.90 20.11
C PRO A 18 -23.82 2.18 19.39
N ASP A 19 -24.81 2.94 18.94
CA ASP A 19 -25.97 2.44 18.18
C ASP A 19 -25.47 1.92 16.82
N THR A 20 -25.13 0.64 16.79
CA THR A 20 -24.54 -0.03 15.64
C THR A 20 -25.49 -1.15 15.24
N ASP A 21 -25.75 -1.32 13.94
CA ASP A 21 -26.57 -2.43 13.45
C ASP A 21 -25.91 -3.76 13.83
N HIS A 22 -26.42 -4.36 14.89
CA HIS A 22 -26.01 -5.68 15.37
C HIS A 22 -26.88 -6.72 14.66
N ASP A 23 -26.48 -7.12 13.45
CA ASP A 23 -26.80 -8.49 13.02
C ASP A 23 -26.05 -9.47 13.94
N ALA A 24 -26.55 -10.70 14.06
CA ALA A 24 -25.98 -11.72 14.94
C ALA A 24 -24.50 -12.02 14.58
N GLY A 25 -23.57 -11.30 15.19
CA GLY A 25 -22.14 -11.40 14.91
C GLY A 25 -21.39 -10.08 15.09
N TRP A 26 -20.10 -10.08 14.75
CA TRP A 26 -19.34 -8.84 14.67
C TRP A 26 -19.63 -8.13 13.35
N PRO A 27 -19.71 -6.79 13.34
CA PRO A 27 -19.89 -6.03 12.10
C PRO A 27 -18.77 -6.38 11.11
N LEU A 28 -19.11 -6.67 9.86
CA LEU A 28 -18.12 -6.93 8.80
C LEU A 28 -17.13 -5.76 8.64
N GLU A 29 -17.56 -4.54 8.94
CA GLU A 29 -16.72 -3.34 8.95
C GLU A 29 -15.65 -3.36 10.05
N ALA A 30 -15.87 -4.10 11.15
CA ALA A 30 -14.87 -4.30 12.20
C ALA A 30 -13.81 -5.36 11.83
N ILE A 31 -14.00 -6.09 10.72
CA ILE A 31 -13.11 -7.18 10.25
C ILE A 31 -11.95 -6.64 9.39
N ASP A 32 -11.85 -5.33 9.17
CA ASP A 32 -10.72 -4.71 8.43
C ASP A 32 -9.34 -5.09 9.00
N ASN A 33 -9.26 -5.58 10.25
CA ASN A 33 -8.06 -6.16 10.85
C ASN A 33 -8.28 -7.56 11.43
N ILE A 34 -8.32 -8.59 10.55
CA ILE A 34 -8.12 -10.01 10.91
C ILE A 34 -6.81 -10.23 11.69
N GLY A 35 -5.87 -9.28 11.65
CA GLY A 35 -4.60 -9.30 12.38
C GLY A 35 -4.73 -9.55 13.89
N MET A 36 -5.86 -9.20 14.52
CA MET A 36 -6.11 -9.50 15.94
C MET A 36 -6.20 -11.01 16.23
N PHE A 37 -6.52 -11.82 15.22
CA PHE A 37 -6.70 -13.28 15.32
C PHE A 37 -5.52 -14.08 14.75
N LEU A 38 -4.50 -13.40 14.21
CA LEU A 38 -3.33 -14.06 13.64
C LEU A 38 -2.18 -14.08 14.67
N PRO A 39 -1.40 -15.18 14.75
CA PRO A 39 -0.16 -15.22 15.51
C PRO A 39 0.71 -13.98 15.24
N SER A 40 1.33 -13.41 16.27
CA SER A 40 2.16 -12.19 16.14
C SER A 40 3.27 -12.31 15.10
N GLU A 41 3.74 -13.52 14.83
CA GLU A 41 4.72 -13.85 13.78
C GLU A 41 4.20 -13.62 12.36
N LEU A 42 2.87 -13.56 12.18
CA LEU A 42 2.21 -13.20 10.92
C LEU A 42 1.89 -11.70 10.82
N VAL A 43 1.99 -10.96 11.93
CA VAL A 43 1.66 -9.52 12.04
C VAL A 43 2.93 -8.64 11.97
N SER A 44 4.10 -9.22 12.22
CA SER A 44 5.40 -8.53 12.32
C SER A 44 5.94 -7.90 11.02
N ASP A 45 5.29 -8.11 9.87
CA ASP A 45 5.74 -7.59 8.58
C ASP A 45 5.28 -6.13 8.30
N ALA A 46 4.60 -5.50 9.25
CA ALA A 46 4.03 -4.15 9.07
C ALA A 46 5.08 -3.09 8.67
N GLY A 47 6.31 -3.17 9.21
CA GLY A 47 7.41 -2.27 8.84
C GLY A 47 7.88 -2.45 7.40
N ASN A 48 8.12 -3.69 6.98
CA ASN A 48 8.53 -4.03 5.61
C ASN A 48 7.45 -3.67 4.58
N VAL A 49 6.17 -3.80 4.96
CA VAL A 49 5.04 -3.39 4.11
C VAL A 49 5.05 -1.88 3.87
N VAL A 50 5.40 -1.07 4.87
CA VAL A 50 5.52 0.39 4.70
C VAL A 50 6.71 0.74 3.79
N GLU A 51 7.85 0.05 3.92
CA GLU A 51 9.01 0.26 3.05
C GLU A 51 8.72 -0.11 1.58
N MET A 52 8.00 -1.21 1.33
CA MET A 52 7.56 -1.57 -0.02
C MET A 52 6.62 -0.53 -0.62
N LYS A 53 5.64 -0.03 0.17
CA LYS A 53 4.73 1.04 -0.28
C LYS A 53 5.48 2.34 -0.57
N HIS A 54 6.46 2.68 0.26
CA HIS A 54 7.34 3.81 -0.01
C HIS A 54 8.10 3.62 -1.33
N ALA A 55 8.69 2.45 -1.55
CA ALA A 55 9.36 2.10 -2.79
C ALA A 55 8.41 2.18 -4.00
N PHE A 56 7.15 1.76 -3.85
CA PHE A 56 6.11 1.91 -4.87
C PHE A 56 5.87 3.38 -5.22
N GLY A 57 5.68 4.23 -4.21
CA GLY A 57 5.46 5.67 -4.40
C GLY A 57 6.62 6.35 -5.13
N VAL A 58 7.84 6.06 -4.69
CA VAL A 58 9.08 6.54 -5.35
C VAL A 58 9.17 6.02 -6.79
N PHE A 59 8.83 4.76 -7.02
CA PHE A 59 8.87 4.15 -8.35
C PHE A 59 7.90 4.84 -9.33
N ILE A 60 6.64 5.03 -8.94
CA ILE A 60 5.65 5.74 -9.76
C ILE A 60 6.09 7.18 -10.04
N ARG A 61 6.61 7.87 -9.02
CA ARG A 61 7.16 9.23 -9.17
C ARG A 61 8.30 9.28 -10.18
N GLN A 62 9.25 8.34 -10.12
CA GLN A 62 10.39 8.30 -11.03
C GLN A 62 9.96 7.95 -12.47
N LEU A 63 9.03 7.00 -12.65
CA LEU A 63 8.44 6.69 -13.97
C LEU A 63 7.74 7.92 -14.57
N ARG A 64 6.94 8.63 -13.76
CA ARG A 64 6.27 9.86 -14.19
C ARG A 64 7.27 10.93 -14.63
N ARG A 65 8.35 11.13 -13.86
CA ARG A 65 9.40 12.11 -14.17
C ARG A 65 10.23 11.71 -15.40
N ARG A 66 10.53 10.42 -15.58
CA ARG A 66 11.18 9.87 -16.78
C ARG A 66 10.38 10.24 -18.04
N ASP A 67 9.06 10.09 -17.96
CA ASP A 67 8.14 10.38 -19.08
C ASP A 67 7.72 11.87 -19.14
N GLN A 68 8.30 12.71 -18.28
CA GLN A 68 8.06 14.16 -18.19
C GLN A 68 6.57 14.54 -18.01
N LEU A 69 5.80 13.70 -17.31
CA LEU A 69 4.38 13.91 -17.10
C LEU A 69 4.12 14.72 -15.82
N SER A 70 3.15 15.65 -15.87
CA SER A 70 2.55 16.19 -14.65
C SER A 70 1.67 15.12 -13.99
N VAL A 71 1.36 15.31 -12.70
CA VAL A 71 0.45 14.42 -11.97
C VAL A 71 -0.92 14.39 -12.64
N GLU A 72 -1.41 15.54 -13.08
CA GLU A 72 -2.70 15.72 -13.76
C GLU A 72 -2.71 14.99 -15.11
N THR A 73 -1.61 15.10 -15.86
CA THR A 73 -1.46 14.43 -17.16
C THR A 73 -1.39 12.92 -16.99
N LEU A 74 -0.68 12.43 -15.98
CA LEU A 74 -0.64 11.00 -15.66
C LEU A 74 -2.03 10.50 -15.28
N GLY A 75 -2.74 11.20 -14.39
CA GLY A 75 -4.08 10.83 -13.97
C GLY A 75 -5.06 10.74 -15.13
N ALA A 76 -5.07 11.76 -15.99
CA ALA A 76 -5.92 11.77 -17.19
C ALA A 76 -5.62 10.58 -18.13
N LYS A 77 -4.34 10.29 -18.40
CA LYS A 77 -3.94 9.22 -19.31
C LYS A 77 -4.14 7.82 -18.73
N ALA A 78 -3.84 7.63 -17.45
CA ALA A 78 -4.01 6.35 -16.75
C ALA A 78 -5.45 6.11 -16.26
N ARG A 79 -6.35 7.10 -16.38
CA ARG A 79 -7.72 7.06 -15.84
C ARG A 79 -7.75 6.85 -14.32
N VAL A 80 -6.85 7.54 -13.63
CA VAL A 80 -6.69 7.56 -12.16
C VAL A 80 -6.85 8.99 -11.68
N GLU A 81 -7.43 9.19 -10.49
CA GLU A 81 -7.59 10.53 -9.94
C GLU A 81 -6.23 11.15 -9.59
N ALA A 82 -6.02 12.42 -9.95
CA ALA A 82 -4.77 13.13 -9.67
C ALA A 82 -4.47 13.23 -8.16
N ALA A 83 -5.50 13.32 -7.32
CA ALA A 83 -5.36 13.29 -5.87
C ALA A 83 -4.80 11.95 -5.37
N GLU A 84 -5.28 10.83 -5.92
CA GLU A 84 -4.80 9.49 -5.60
C GLU A 84 -3.34 9.31 -6.01
N ILE A 85 -2.92 9.82 -7.17
CA ILE A 85 -1.51 9.80 -7.58
C ILE A 85 -0.63 10.58 -6.59
N ARG A 86 -1.09 11.75 -6.11
CA ARG A 86 -0.33 12.51 -5.10
C ARG A 86 -0.16 11.74 -3.81
N LEU A 87 -1.20 11.03 -3.36
CA LEU A 87 -1.13 10.19 -2.17
C LEU A 87 -0.13 9.04 -2.38
N ILE A 88 -0.22 8.34 -3.51
CA ILE A 88 0.73 7.27 -3.87
C ILE A 88 2.18 7.76 -3.85
N GLU A 89 2.47 8.93 -4.42
CA GLU A 89 3.86 9.43 -4.54
C GLU A 89 4.44 10.02 -3.24
N ARG A 90 3.62 10.35 -2.25
CA ARG A 90 4.03 11.14 -1.07
C ARG A 90 3.73 10.48 0.27
N ASP A 91 2.71 9.65 0.36
CA ASP A 91 2.29 9.01 1.61
C ASP A 91 2.65 7.52 1.60
N PRO A 92 3.69 7.10 2.34
CA PRO A 92 4.07 5.70 2.48
C PRO A 92 2.98 4.81 3.09
N ASN A 93 2.05 5.39 3.85
CA ASN A 93 0.99 4.65 4.52
C ASN A 93 -0.23 4.44 3.62
N TYR A 94 -0.35 5.23 2.55
CA TYR A 94 -1.47 5.14 1.63
C TYR A 94 -1.48 3.78 0.91
N LYS A 95 -2.63 3.10 0.94
CA LYS A 95 -2.85 1.84 0.24
C LYS A 95 -3.70 2.08 -1.01
N PRO A 96 -3.11 2.06 -2.21
CA PRO A 96 -3.87 2.25 -3.44
C PRO A 96 -4.82 1.07 -3.69
N ARG A 97 -5.94 1.35 -4.37
CA ARG A 97 -6.89 0.30 -4.74
C ARG A 97 -6.28 -0.63 -5.80
N PRO A 98 -6.60 -1.93 -5.81
CA PRO A 98 -6.10 -2.87 -6.83
C PRO A 98 -6.35 -2.42 -8.27
N ARG A 99 -7.51 -1.79 -8.52
CA ARG A 99 -7.86 -1.19 -9.81
C ARG A 99 -6.86 -0.10 -10.22
N THR A 100 -6.53 0.81 -9.31
CA THR A 100 -5.58 1.90 -9.56
C THR A 100 -4.20 1.36 -9.91
N VAL A 101 -3.74 0.36 -9.16
CA VAL A 101 -2.45 -0.30 -9.41
C VAL A 101 -2.43 -0.98 -10.77
N HIS A 102 -3.52 -1.65 -11.15
CA HIS A 102 -3.66 -2.27 -12.47
C HIS A 102 -3.63 -1.24 -13.61
N GLN A 103 -4.34 -0.12 -13.47
CA GLN A 103 -4.36 0.96 -14.46
C GLN A 103 -2.97 1.60 -14.65
N LEU A 104 -2.23 1.82 -13.55
CA LEU A 104 -0.85 2.30 -13.62
C LEU A 104 0.08 1.27 -14.25
N ALA A 105 -0.11 -0.02 -13.95
CA ALA A 105 0.66 -1.10 -14.56
C ALA A 105 0.45 -1.16 -16.08
N GLU A 106 -0.80 -1.05 -16.56
CA GLU A 106 -1.09 -0.99 -18.00
C GLU A 106 -0.48 0.24 -18.67
N PHE A 107 -0.62 1.41 -18.04
CA PHE A 107 -0.09 2.67 -18.59
C PHE A 107 1.43 2.63 -18.77
N PHE A 108 2.16 2.17 -17.76
CA PHE A 108 3.62 2.06 -17.81
C PHE A 108 4.13 0.76 -18.43
N ARG A 109 3.23 -0.14 -18.88
CA ARG A 109 3.54 -1.47 -19.42
C ARG A 109 4.37 -2.33 -18.48
N MET A 110 4.02 -2.27 -17.19
CA MET A 110 4.66 -3.05 -16.13
C MET A 110 3.82 -4.28 -15.78
N PRO A 111 4.43 -5.37 -15.26
CA PRO A 111 3.68 -6.55 -14.85
C PRO A 111 2.71 -6.26 -13.70
N PRO A 112 1.38 -6.47 -13.88
CA PRO A 112 0.40 -6.08 -12.87
C PRO A 112 0.59 -6.78 -11.53
N ARG A 113 0.96 -8.06 -11.54
CA ARG A 113 1.19 -8.85 -10.31
C ARG A 113 2.35 -8.30 -9.49
N ALA A 114 3.46 -7.94 -10.13
CA ALA A 114 4.61 -7.36 -9.46
C ALA A 114 4.27 -6.01 -8.81
N LEU A 115 3.52 -5.15 -9.51
CA LEU A 115 3.07 -3.86 -8.96
C LEU A 115 2.02 -4.03 -7.85
N MET A 116 1.14 -5.02 -7.93
CA MET A 116 0.18 -5.34 -6.85
C MET A 116 0.87 -5.77 -5.56
N LYS A 117 1.94 -6.56 -5.68
CA LYS A 117 2.80 -6.92 -4.54
C LYS A 117 3.50 -5.69 -3.96
N LEU A 118 4.16 -4.90 -4.81
CA LEU A 118 4.95 -3.73 -4.39
C LEU A 118 4.09 -2.64 -3.74
N SER A 119 2.88 -2.41 -4.26
CA SER A 119 1.92 -1.42 -3.73
C SER A 119 1.28 -1.83 -2.39
N GLY A 120 1.52 -3.05 -1.90
CA GLY A 120 0.85 -3.60 -0.73
C GLY A 120 -0.65 -3.89 -0.96
N ALA A 121 -1.12 -3.88 -2.21
CA ALA A 121 -2.48 -4.28 -2.56
C ALA A 121 -2.69 -5.80 -2.43
N THR A 122 -1.61 -6.58 -2.39
CA THR A 122 -1.62 -8.03 -2.16
C THR A 122 -0.54 -8.40 -1.15
N VAL A 123 -0.84 -9.34 -0.25
CA VAL A 123 0.13 -9.88 0.71
C VAL A 123 1.14 -10.77 -0.06
N THR A 124 2.42 -10.48 0.09
CA THR A 124 3.51 -11.26 -0.52
C THR A 124 4.57 -11.55 0.53
N ARG A 125 5.13 -12.76 0.52
CA ARG A 125 6.30 -13.16 1.32
C ARG A 125 7.54 -13.31 0.43
N ASP A 126 7.65 -12.42 -0.53
CA ASP A 126 8.71 -12.46 -1.53
C ASP A 126 9.87 -11.62 -1.00
N GLU A 127 10.71 -12.25 -0.18
CA GLU A 127 11.82 -11.59 0.52
C GLU A 127 12.78 -10.93 -0.47
N VAL A 128 12.99 -11.55 -1.64
CA VAL A 128 13.84 -10.98 -2.70
C VAL A 128 13.25 -9.69 -3.25
N LEU A 129 11.94 -9.66 -3.52
CA LEU A 129 11.25 -8.43 -3.95
C LEU A 129 11.31 -7.34 -2.87
N GLN A 130 11.15 -7.71 -1.60
CA GLN A 130 11.24 -6.78 -0.46
C GLN A 130 12.63 -6.13 -0.38
N GLU A 131 13.69 -6.93 -0.39
CA GLU A 131 15.07 -6.43 -0.34
C GLU A 131 15.40 -5.53 -1.53
N GLU A 132 15.02 -5.91 -2.75
CA GLU A 132 15.28 -5.10 -3.95
C GLU A 132 14.48 -3.79 -3.94
N ALA A 133 13.23 -3.81 -3.45
CA ALA A 133 12.43 -2.61 -3.26
C ALA A 133 13.07 -1.66 -2.24
N GLN A 134 13.57 -2.19 -1.12
CA GLN A 134 14.27 -1.41 -0.09
C GLN A 134 15.56 -0.79 -0.63
N LYS A 135 16.40 -1.59 -1.33
CA LYS A 135 17.63 -1.11 -1.99
C LYS A 135 17.32 -0.02 -3.03
N PHE A 136 16.23 -0.18 -3.78
CA PHE A 136 15.78 0.81 -4.76
C PHE A 136 15.37 2.12 -4.08
N ALA A 137 14.55 2.05 -3.04
CA ALA A 137 14.08 3.23 -2.31
C ALA A 137 15.25 3.99 -1.67
N ALA A 138 16.17 3.29 -1.01
CA ALA A 138 17.36 3.90 -0.40
C ALA A 138 18.27 4.61 -1.40
N LYS A 139 18.33 4.15 -2.66
CA LYS A 139 19.14 4.77 -3.74
C LYS A 139 18.42 5.90 -4.48
N SER A 140 17.11 6.03 -4.31
CA SER A 140 16.24 6.92 -5.10
C SER A 140 15.70 8.11 -4.30
N ASP A 141 16.22 8.32 -3.08
CA ASP A 141 15.77 9.37 -2.16
C ASP A 141 16.35 10.77 -2.49
N ASP A 142 17.18 10.89 -3.53
CA ASP A 142 17.81 12.16 -3.89
C ASP A 142 16.84 13.04 -4.72
N LEU A 143 16.33 14.10 -4.08
CA LEU A 143 15.16 14.89 -4.50
C LEU A 143 15.38 15.82 -5.71
N SER A 144 16.52 15.75 -6.39
CA SER A 144 16.84 16.63 -7.54
C SER A 144 16.59 15.95 -8.90
N LYS A 145 16.86 16.63 -10.01
CA LYS A 145 16.58 16.12 -11.38
C LYS A 145 17.21 14.72 -11.54
N LEU A 146 16.44 13.76 -12.07
CA LEU A 146 16.86 12.37 -12.36
C LEU A 146 18.32 12.37 -12.83
N SER A 147 19.23 12.09 -11.91
CA SER A 147 20.64 12.01 -12.22
C SER A 147 20.85 10.77 -13.08
N LYS A 148 21.94 10.72 -13.85
CA LYS A 148 22.28 9.53 -14.64
C LYS A 148 22.33 8.26 -13.77
N HIS A 149 22.66 8.41 -12.49
CA HIS A 149 22.67 7.32 -11.53
C HIS A 149 21.26 6.85 -11.17
N GLU A 150 20.34 7.76 -10.86
CA GLU A 150 18.94 7.41 -10.56
C GLU A 150 18.25 6.73 -11.74
N GLN A 151 18.55 7.15 -12.98
CA GLN A 151 18.01 6.51 -14.17
C GLN A 151 18.51 5.07 -14.32
N GLN A 152 19.79 4.80 -14.02
CA GLN A 152 20.33 3.44 -14.01
C GLN A 152 19.70 2.57 -12.92
N VAL A 153 19.45 3.14 -11.74
CA VAL A 153 18.76 2.46 -10.64
C VAL A 153 17.33 2.11 -11.04
N LEU A 154 16.60 3.05 -11.65
CA LEU A 154 15.25 2.83 -12.18
C LEU A 154 15.23 1.73 -13.26
N ASP A 155 16.13 1.80 -14.23
CA ASP A 155 16.18 0.82 -15.32
C ASP A 155 16.52 -0.59 -14.82
N SER A 156 17.40 -0.69 -13.81
CA SER A 156 17.73 -1.97 -13.17
C SER A 156 16.53 -2.54 -12.43
N PHE A 157 15.79 -1.70 -11.70
CA PHE A 157 14.59 -2.13 -10.98
C PHE A 157 13.45 -2.52 -11.94
N VAL A 158 13.25 -1.78 -13.04
CA VAL A 158 12.29 -2.16 -14.10
C VAL A 158 12.65 -3.53 -14.69
N LYS A 159 13.92 -3.77 -15.00
CA LYS A 159 14.39 -5.07 -15.51
C LYS A 159 14.11 -6.19 -14.51
N PHE A 160 14.39 -5.97 -13.23
CA PHE A 160 14.10 -6.94 -12.17
C PHE A 160 12.61 -7.30 -12.13
N LEU A 161 11.72 -6.30 -12.12
CA LEU A 161 10.27 -6.53 -12.07
C LEU A 161 9.74 -7.29 -13.30
N VAL A 162 10.31 -7.03 -14.48
CA VAL A 162 9.92 -7.70 -15.74
C VAL A 162 10.46 -9.13 -15.81
N LEU A 163 11.69 -9.37 -15.35
CA LEU A 163 12.34 -10.68 -15.39
C LEU A 163 11.83 -11.63 -14.29
N GLY A 164 11.48 -11.11 -13.12
CA GLY A 164 10.94 -11.88 -11.98
C GLY A 164 9.51 -12.39 -12.16
N GLN A 165 9.00 -12.45 -13.39
CA GLN A 165 7.66 -12.96 -13.73
C GLN A 165 7.71 -14.23 -14.62
N LYS A 166 8.92 -14.73 -14.95
CA LYS A 166 9.11 -16.07 -15.50
C LYS A 166 9.17 -17.10 -14.37
#